data_AF-A0A6L8EXQ4-F1
#
_entry.id   AF-A0A6L8EXQ4-F1
#
_cell.length_a   1.000
_cell.length_b   1.000
_cell.length_c   1.000
_cell.angle_alpha   90.00
_cell.angle_beta   90.00
_cell.angle_gamma   90.00
#
_symmetry.space_group_name_H-M   'P 1'
#
loop_
_entity.id
_entity.type
_entity.pdbx_description
1 polymer ?
#
loop_
_entity_poly.entity_id
_entity_poly.type
_entity_poly.pdbx_seq_one_letter_code
_entity_poly.pdbx_strand_id
1 'polypeptide(L)' 'MKVKYFHDTATALIEFSTHAVAETKEINENIYIDLDATGNLVAITIEHADLHANLPDLFYEQIGESESQSFLHEKT' A
#
# COMPACT_ATOMS: atom_id res chain seq x y z
N MET A 1 -0.82 -6.16 -2.32
CA MET A 1 -0.05 -5.18 -1.52
C MET A 1 1.30 -5.78 -1.15
N LYS A 2 2.36 -4.98 -1.16
CA LYS A 2 3.69 -5.35 -0.63
C LYS A 2 4.15 -4.27 0.33
N VAL A 3 4.77 -4.66 1.44
CA VAL A 3 5.35 -3.73 2.43
C VAL A 3 6.84 -4.01 2.52
N LYS A 4 7.65 -2.97 2.41
CA LYS A 4 9.11 -3.01 2.54
C LYS A 4 9.54 -2.01 3.59
N TYR A 5 10.46 -2.40 4.46
CA TYR A 5 11.13 -1.49 5.38
C TYR A 5 12.62 -1.48 5.06
N PHE A 6 13.16 -0.29 4.82
CA PHE A 6 14.57 -0.06 4.53
C PHE A 6 15.25 0.46 5.80
N HIS A 7 15.96 -0.43 6.49
CA HIS A 7 16.56 -0.11 7.79
C HIS A 7 17.61 1.01 7.70
N ASP A 8 18.33 1.12 6.58
CA ASP A 8 19.40 2.10 6.41
C ASP A 8 18.89 3.55 6.39
N THR A 9 17.63 3.77 6.02
CA THR A 9 16.99 5.09 5.92
C THR A 9 15.78 5.26 6.83
N ALA A 10 15.46 4.24 7.63
CA ALA A 10 14.23 4.15 8.41
C ALA A 10 12.97 4.42 7.57
N THR A 11 12.92 3.95 6.33
CA THR A 11 11.81 4.23 5.40
C THR A 11 10.92 3.01 5.22
N ALA A 12 9.61 3.18 5.33
CA ALA A 12 8.62 2.18 4.92
C ALA A 12 8.04 2.53 3.54
N LEU A 13 7.99 1.56 2.63
CA LEU A 13 7.32 1.64 1.34
C LEU A 13 6.19 0.62 1.28
N ILE A 14 4.97 1.10 1.03
CA ILE A 14 3.78 0.26 0.88
C ILE A 14 3.31 0.37 -0.57
N GLU A 15 3.40 -0.73 -1.32
CA GLU A 15 3.00 -0.82 -2.73
C GLU A 15 1.60 -1.45 -2.81
N PHE A 16 0.63 -0.70 -3.36
CA PHE A 16 -0.76 -1.12 -3.53
C PHE A 16 -1.01 -1.78 -4.88
N SER A 17 -0.42 -1.24 -5.94
CA SER A 17 -0.55 -1.74 -7.32
C SER A 17 0.81 -1.78 -8.03
N THR A 18 0.82 -2.31 -9.25
CA THR A 18 1.97 -2.27 -10.16
C THR A 18 1.75 -1.30 -11.31
N HIS A 19 0.79 -0.38 -11.19
CA HIS A 19 0.54 0.65 -12.20
C HIS A 19 1.72 1.62 -12.28
N ALA A 20 1.85 2.29 -13.43
CA ALA A 20 2.83 3.33 -13.58
C ALA A 20 2.46 4.55 -12.72
N VAL A 21 3.44 5.08 -11.99
CA VAL A 21 3.30 6.34 -11.27
C VAL A 21 3.23 7.48 -12.29
N ALA A 22 2.18 8.28 -12.20
CA ALA A 22 2.00 9.49 -12.99
C ALA A 22 2.29 10.76 -12.17
N GLU A 23 2.07 10.71 -10.86
CA GLU A 23 2.26 11.84 -9.95
C GLU A 23 2.70 11.36 -8.56
N THR A 24 3.63 12.07 -7.92
CA THR A 24 3.95 11.91 -6.51
C THR A 24 3.48 13.16 -5.77
N LYS A 25 2.68 12.99 -4.72
CA LYS A 25 2.21 14.08 -3.86
C LYS A 25 2.81 13.98 -2.47
N GLU A 26 3.32 15.10 -1.99
CA GLU A 26 3.64 15.30 -0.58
C GLU A 26 2.33 15.47 0.22
N ILE A 27 2.15 14.64 1.25
CA ILE A 27 1.09 14.81 2.25
C ILE A 27 1.60 15.64 3.42
N ASN A 28 2.85 15.38 3.83
CA ASN A 28 3.64 16.19 4.74
C ASN A 28 5.14 15.86 4.53
N GLU A 29 6.00 16.48 5.32
CA GLU A 29 7.46 16.34 5.27
C GLU A 29 7.97 14.88 5.21
N ASN A 30 7.26 13.93 5.84
CA ASN A 30 7.68 12.53 5.94
C ASN A 30 6.80 11.54 5.17
N ILE A 31 5.71 11.99 4.54
CA ILE A 31 4.72 11.09 3.91
C ILE A 31 4.44 11.54 2.48
N TYR A 32 4.67 10.61 1.55
CA TYR A 32 4.44 10.81 0.12
C TYR A 32 3.51 9.71 -0.41
N ILE A 33 2.65 10.08 -1.35
CA ILE A 33 1.80 9.13 -2.06
C ILE A 33 2.09 9.19 -3.57
N ASP A 34 2.17 8.02 -4.19
CA ASP A 34 2.29 7.88 -5.63
C ASP A 34 0.92 7.54 -6.21
N LEU A 35 0.52 8.28 -7.24
CA LEU A 35 -0.76 8.15 -7.92
C LEU A 35 -0.56 7.75 -9.38
N ASP A 36 -1.46 6.91 -9.91
CA ASP A 36 -1.53 6.61 -11.34
C ASP A 36 -2.21 7.74 -12.12
N ALA A 37 -2.25 7.63 -13.45
CA ALA A 37 -2.82 8.65 -14.34
C ALA A 37 -4.32 8.94 -14.11
N THR A 38 -5.02 8.08 -13.38
CA THR A 38 -6.44 8.24 -13.03
C THR A 38 -6.63 8.68 -11.57
N GLY A 39 -5.54 8.86 -10.83
CA GLY A 39 -5.56 9.27 -9.43
C GLY A 39 -5.69 8.10 -8.44
N ASN A 40 -5.55 6.84 -8.86
CA ASN A 40 -5.54 5.73 -7.90
C ASN A 40 -4.17 5.59 -7.23
N LEU A 41 -4.18 5.11 -5.99
CA LEU A 41 -2.98 4.90 -5.22
C LEU A 41 -2.11 3.76 -5.79
N VAL A 42 -0.83 4.07 -6.04
CA VAL A 42 0.20 3.11 -6.44
C VAL A 42 1.04 2.71 -5.24
N ALA A 43 1.55 3.69 -4.49
CA ALA A 43 2.39 3.45 -3.32
C ALA A 43 2.29 4.58 -2.27
N ILE A 44 2.73 4.28 -1.05
CA ILE A 44 2.98 5.25 0.01
C ILE A 44 4.42 5.08 0.49
N THR A 45 5.15 6.18 0.59
CA THR A 45 6.47 6.24 1.23
C THR A 45 6.32 6.98 2.57
N ILE A 46 6.79 6.36 3.64
CA ILE A 46 6.84 6.92 5.00
C ILE A 46 8.31 6.97 5.43
N GLU A 47 8.87 8.16 5.52
CA GLU A 47 10.20 8.40 6.07
C GLU A 47 10.15 8.43 7.60
N HIS A 48 11.27 8.12 8.25
CA HIS A 48 11.36 8.03 9.72
C HIS A 48 10.27 7.12 10.32
N ALA A 49 9.98 6.00 9.66
CA ALA A 49 8.88 5.11 9.99
C ALA A 49 9.05 4.42 11.36
N ASP A 50 10.27 4.33 11.89
CA ASP A 50 10.54 3.90 13.26
C ASP A 50 10.00 4.86 14.33
N LEU A 51 9.82 6.15 13.99
CA LEU A 51 9.19 7.16 14.86
C LEU A 51 7.67 7.23 14.67
N HIS A 52 7.16 6.81 13.52
CA HIS A 52 5.78 7.05 13.09
C HIS A 52 4.92 5.78 12.94
N ALA A 53 5.51 4.59 13.01
CA ALA A 53 4.82 3.31 12.88
C ALA A 53 5.29 2.30 13.93
N ASN A 54 4.41 1.37 14.30
CA ASN A 54 4.73 0.27 15.20
C ASN A 54 5.42 -0.87 14.44
N LEU A 55 6.66 -0.64 14.02
CA LEU A 55 7.48 -1.64 13.33
C LEU A 55 8.14 -2.60 14.34
N PRO A 56 8.36 -3.88 13.96
CA PRO A 56 8.14 -4.47 12.64
C PRO A 56 6.74 -5.07 12.43
N ASP A 57 5.79 -4.80 13.32
CA ASP A 57 4.50 -5.48 13.29
C ASP A 57 3.63 -5.02 12.12
N LEU A 58 3.08 -5.99 11.37
CA LEU A 58 2.10 -5.76 10.32
C LEU A 58 0.88 -6.63 10.58
N PHE A 59 -0.27 -5.98 10.81
CA PHE A 59 -1.55 -6.64 11.02
C PHE A 59 -2.48 -6.36 9.85
N TYR A 60 -3.12 -7.41 9.33
CA TYR A 60 -4.20 -7.30 8.37
C TYR A 60 -5.44 -7.98 8.94
N GLU A 61 -6.54 -7.25 8.96
CA GLU A 61 -7.84 -7.78 9.33
C GLU A 61 -8.85 -7.35 8.26
N GLN A 62 -9.57 -8.32 7.70
CA GLN A 62 -10.71 -8.05 6.83
C GLN A 62 -11.97 -7.92 7.68
N ILE A 63 -12.58 -6.75 7.68
CA ILE A 63 -13.85 -6.51 8.36
C ILE A 63 -14.99 -6.59 7.34
N GLY A 64 -15.95 -7.51 7.56
CA GLY A 64 -17.08 -7.77 6.66
C GLY A 64 -16.84 -8.94 5.69
N GLU A 65 -17.87 -9.35 4.95
CA GLU A 65 -17.77 -10.47 4.00
C GLU A 65 -16.98 -10.08 2.76
N SER A 66 -16.05 -10.95 2.34
CA SER A 66 -15.60 -10.97 0.96
C SER A 66 -16.77 -11.49 0.13
N GLU A 67 -17.27 -10.73 -0.84
CA GLU A 67 -18.03 -11.33 -1.94
C GLU A 67 -17.05 -12.23 -2.70
N SER A 68 -16.93 -13.48 -2.25
CA SER A 68 -16.27 -14.53 -3.02
C SER A 68 -17.08 -14.66 -4.29
N GLN A 69 -16.48 -14.26 -5.41
CA GLN A 69 -17.08 -14.42 -6.73
C GLN A 69 -17.55 -15.86 -6.89
N SER A 70 -18.86 -16.05 -6.85
CA SER A 70 -19.57 -17.26 -7.23
C SER A 70 -19.51 -17.40 -8.75
N PHE A 71 -18.30 -17.63 -9.27
CA PHE A 71 -18.07 -18.12 -10.61
C PHE A 71 -17.24 -19.38 -10.52
N LEU A 72 -17.93 -20.53 -10.53
CA LEU A 72 -17.64 -21.74 -11.31
C LEU A 72 -18.39 -22.92 -10.68
N HIS A 73 -19.59 -23.21 -11.19
CA HIS A 73 -19.92 -24.50 -11.79
C HIS A 73 -21.28 -24.35 -12.51
N GLU A 74 -21.27 -23.63 -13.63
CA GLU A 74 -22.14 -23.99 -14.73
C GLU A 74 -21.27 -24.75 -15.73
N LYS A 75 -21.26 -26.09 -15.61
CA LYS A 75 -21.11 -27.02 -16.73
C LYS A 75 -21.25 -28.48 -16.26
N THR A 76 -22.30 -29.08 -16.82
CA THR A 76 -22.60 -30.51 -17.04
C THR A 76 -23.31 -31.26 -15.93
#